data_AF-A0A2H0QGN5-F1
#
_entry.id   AF-A0A2H0QGN5-F1
#
_cell.length_a   1.000
_cell.length_b   1.000
_cell.length_c   1.000
_cell.angle_alpha   90.00
_cell.angle_beta   90.00
_cell.angle_gamma   90.00
#
_symmetry.space_group_name_H-M   'P 1'
#
loop_
_entity.id
_entity.type
_entity.pdbx_description
1 polymer ?
#
loop_
_entity_poly.entity_id
_entity_poly.type
_entity_poly.pdbx_seq_one_letter_code
_entity_poly.pdbx_strand_id
1 'polypeptide(L)'
;MTANYGGVTGEHLRQYIERIERLEEEKKNISDDIKEVFGEAKANGFDVKIMRKVISLRKMDAADREEQDTLLDIYQQALGMLPSPSSANEEAASEEAA
;
A
#
# COMPACT_ATOMS: atom_id res chain seq x y z
N MET A 1 -49.52 3.25 -1.97
CA MET A 1 -48.81 3.68 -0.75
C MET A 1 -47.37 3.99 -1.13
N THR A 2 -47.11 5.10 -1.82
CA THR A 2 -45.75 5.57 -2.14
C THR A 2 -45.35 6.53 -1.04
N ALA A 3 -44.48 6.08 -0.14
CA ALA A 3 -43.97 6.91 0.95
C ALA A 3 -43.26 8.14 0.33
N ASN A 4 -43.78 9.31 0.66
CA ASN A 4 -43.21 10.60 0.29
C ASN A 4 -41.93 10.78 1.14
N TYR A 5 -40.80 10.33 0.61
CA TYR A 5 -39.48 10.63 1.17
C TYR A 5 -39.21 12.12 0.94
N GLY A 6 -39.66 12.95 1.88
CA GLY A 6 -39.27 14.35 2.08
C GLY A 6 -38.82 15.12 0.84
N GLY A 7 -39.70 15.37 -0.13
CA GLY A 7 -39.44 16.33 -1.21
C GLY A 7 -38.32 15.98 -2.19
N VAL A 8 -37.73 14.79 -2.12
CA VAL A 8 -36.74 14.33 -3.11
C VAL A 8 -37.50 13.78 -4.32
N THR A 9 -37.47 14.49 -5.44
CA THR A 9 -38.06 14.03 -6.70
C THR A 9 -37.29 12.79 -7.18
N GLY A 10 -38.00 11.76 -7.64
CA GLY A 10 -37.37 10.52 -8.14
C GLY A 10 -36.38 10.74 -9.29
N GLU A 11 -36.48 11.89 -9.97
CA GLU A 11 -35.56 12.34 -11.00
C GLU A 11 -34.18 12.72 -10.45
N HIS A 12 -34.10 13.44 -9.33
CA HIS A 12 -32.81 13.76 -8.69
C HIS A 12 -32.11 12.49 -8.20
N LEU A 13 -32.86 11.56 -7.59
CA LEU A 13 -32.31 10.27 -7.17
C LEU A 13 -31.76 9.49 -8.38
N ARG A 14 -32.49 9.45 -9.49
CA ARG A 14 -32.05 8.78 -10.73
C ARG A 14 -30.74 9.37 -11.25
N GLN A 15 -30.62 10.70 -11.31
CA GLN A 15 -29.39 11.37 -11.76
C GLN A 15 -28.18 11.02 -10.89
N TYR A 16 -28.36 10.92 -9.57
CA TYR A 16 -27.28 10.48 -8.68
C TYR A 16 -26.88 9.03 -8.92
N ILE A 17 -27.85 8.13 -9.10
CA ILE A 17 -27.60 6.70 -9.36
C ILE A 17 -26.85 6.51 -10.68
N GLU A 18 -27.34 7.10 -11.77
CA GLU A 18 -26.70 6.99 -13.10
C GLU A 18 -25.26 7.52 -13.09
N ARG A 19 -25.01 8.61 -12.34
CA ARG A 19 -23.66 9.14 -12.17
C ARG A 19 -22.74 8.19 -11.39
N ILE A 20 -23.25 7.54 -10.35
CA ILE A 20 -22.49 6.56 -9.55
C ILE A 20 -22.19 5.31 -10.38
N GLU A 21 -23.16 4.79 -11.13
CA GLU A 21 -22.96 3.62 -11.99
C GLU A 21 -21.88 3.86 -13.03
N ARG A 22 -21.89 5.03 -13.68
CA ARG A 22 -20.81 5.42 -14.60
C ARG A 22 -19.45 5.48 -13.91
N LEU A 23 -19.37 6.06 -12.70
CA LEU A 23 -18.11 6.13 -11.94
C LEU A 23 -17.60 4.75 -11.52
N GLU A 24 -18.49 3.81 -11.18
CA GLU A 24 -18.10 2.43 -10.87
C GLU A 24 -17.61 1.68 -12.12
N GLU A 25 -18.19 1.94 -13.29
CA GLU A 25 -17.68 1.42 -14.56
C GLU A 25 -16.28 1.98 -14.88
N GLU A 26 -16.09 3.29 -14.77
CA GLU A 26 -14.78 3.95 -14.95
C GLU A 26 -13.72 3.37 -14.00
N LYS A 27 -14.08 3.21 -12.71
CA LYS A 27 -13.21 2.60 -11.69
C LYS A 27 -12.86 1.15 -12.03
N LYS A 28 -13.80 0.38 -12.58
CA LYS A 28 -13.53 -1.00 -13.03
C LYS A 28 -12.53 -1.00 -14.18
N ASN A 29 -12.72 -0.16 -15.20
CA ASN A 29 -11.81 -0.06 -16.34
C ASN A 29 -10.40 0.31 -15.88
N ILE A 30 -10.26 1.33 -15.02
CA ILE A 30 -8.97 1.71 -14.41
C ILE A 30 -8.35 0.54 -13.62
N SER A 31 -9.18 -0.22 -12.89
CA SER A 31 -8.69 -1.37 -12.12
C SER A 31 -8.18 -2.49 -13.02
N ASP A 32 -8.80 -2.68 -14.18
CA ASP A 32 -8.39 -3.67 -15.17
C ASP A 32 -7.10 -3.23 -15.88
N ASP A 33 -6.98 -1.96 -16.28
CA ASP A 33 -5.73 -1.39 -16.82
C ASP A 33 -4.55 -1.56 -15.83
N ILE A 34 -4.77 -1.30 -14.54
CA ILE A 34 -3.74 -1.50 -13.50
C ILE A 34 -3.31 -2.98 -13.43
N LYS A 35 -4.24 -3.94 -13.60
CA LYS A 35 -3.90 -5.37 -13.60
C LYS A 35 -3.06 -5.73 -14.83
N GLU A 36 -3.39 -5.17 -16.00
CA GLU A 36 -2.62 -5.39 -17.22
C GLU A 36 -1.18 -4.92 -17.06
N VAL A 37 -0.96 -3.71 -16.52
CA VAL A 37 0.39 -3.17 -16.24
C VAL A 37 1.16 -4.08 -15.27
N PHE A 38 0.53 -4.57 -14.21
CA PHE A 38 1.19 -5.55 -13.33
C PHE A 38 1.47 -6.89 -14.03
N GLY A 39 0.61 -7.31 -14.95
CA GLY A 39 0.80 -8.49 -15.79
C GLY A 39 2.00 -8.34 -16.72
N GLU A 40 2.13 -7.20 -17.40
CA GLU A 40 3.28 -6.85 -18.22
C GLU A 40 4.56 -6.81 -17.40
N ALA A 41 4.55 -6.12 -16.25
CA ALA A 41 5.72 -6.06 -15.37
C ALA A 41 6.17 -7.47 -14.93
N LYS A 42 5.22 -8.34 -14.59
CA LYS A 42 5.50 -9.74 -14.26
C LYS A 42 6.14 -10.49 -15.44
N ALA A 43 5.61 -10.33 -16.65
CA ALA A 43 6.17 -10.95 -17.86
C ALA A 43 7.59 -10.45 -18.17
N ASN A 44 7.90 -9.21 -17.78
CA ASN A 44 9.23 -8.62 -17.88
C ASN A 44 10.16 -8.95 -16.68
N GLY A 45 9.73 -9.82 -15.76
CA GLY A 45 10.57 -10.32 -14.67
C GLY A 45 10.53 -9.52 -13.36
N PHE A 46 9.63 -8.54 -13.22
CA PHE A 46 9.47 -7.80 -11.98
C PHE A 46 8.60 -8.54 -10.95
N ASP A 47 8.96 -8.43 -9.67
CA ASP A 47 8.13 -8.93 -8.57
C ASP A 47 6.97 -7.96 -8.26
N VAL A 48 5.76 -8.37 -8.64
CA VAL A 48 4.54 -7.59 -8.44
C VAL A 48 4.23 -7.31 -6.96
N LYS A 49 4.58 -8.20 -6.03
CA LYS A 49 4.34 -7.98 -4.59
C LYS A 49 5.23 -6.85 -4.09
N ILE A 50 6.50 -6.83 -4.48
CA ILE A 50 7.44 -5.76 -4.13
C ILE A 50 7.00 -4.44 -4.76
N MET A 51 6.58 -4.44 -6.03
CA MET A 51 6.04 -3.23 -6.67
C MET A 51 4.84 -2.64 -5.91
N ARG A 52 3.91 -3.47 -5.44
CA ARG A 52 2.77 -3.01 -4.62
C ARG A 52 3.23 -2.40 -3.30
N LYS A 53 4.24 -3.00 -2.65
CA LYS A 53 4.82 -2.42 -1.43
C LYS A 53 5.46 -1.06 -1.71
N VAL A 54 6.21 -0.92 -2.81
CA VAL A 54 6.80 0.36 -3.24
C VAL A 54 5.71 1.41 -3.49
N ILE A 55 4.63 1.07 -4.21
CA ILE A 55 3.51 1.99 -4.45
C ILE A 55 2.86 2.42 -3.13
N SER A 56 2.68 1.49 -2.19
CA SER A 56 2.14 1.80 -0.86
C SER A 56 3.05 2.78 -0.10
N LEU A 57 4.36 2.49 -0.04
CA LEU A 57 5.34 3.35 0.59
C LEU A 57 5.35 4.76 -0.04
N ARG A 58 5.26 4.85 -1.36
CA ARG A 58 5.23 6.14 -2.10
C ARG A 58 3.99 6.99 -1.83
N LYS A 59 2.91 6.40 -1.31
CA LYS A 59 1.70 7.13 -0.90
C LYS A 59 1.77 7.65 0.54
N MET A 60 2.67 7.12 1.37
CA MET A 60 2.88 7.55 2.74
C MET A 60 3.68 8.86 2.76
N ASP A 61 3.40 9.69 3.78
CA ASP A 61 4.24 10.86 4.07
C ASP A 61 5.67 10.42 4.43
N ALA A 62 6.63 11.31 4.21
CA ALA A 62 8.04 11.02 4.48
C ALA A 62 8.30 10.78 5.98
N ALA A 63 7.67 11.56 6.87
CA ALA A 63 7.84 11.42 8.31
C ALA A 63 7.22 10.10 8.82
N ASP A 64 6.01 9.77 8.37
CA ASP A 64 5.36 8.49 8.70
C ASP A 64 6.20 7.29 8.25
N ARG A 65 6.86 7.40 7.09
CA ARG A 65 7.76 6.35 6.58
C ARG A 65 9.00 6.20 7.46
N GLU A 66 9.64 7.31 7.81
CA GLU A 66 10.84 7.31 8.66
C GLU A 66 10.54 6.73 10.06
N GLU A 67 9.40 7.08 10.65
CA GLU A 67 8.95 6.51 11.92
C GLU A 67 8.70 5.00 11.80
N GLN A 68 8.01 4.56 10.75
CA GLN A 68 7.79 3.12 10.51
C GLN A 68 9.08 2.35 10.30
N ASP A 69 10.01 2.89 9.50
CA ASP A 69 11.30 2.25 9.23
C ASP A 69 12.12 2.15 10.54
N THR A 70 12.12 3.20 11.36
CA THR A 70 12.78 3.18 12.68
C THR A 70 12.19 2.10 13.60
N LEU A 71 10.87 2.01 13.69
CA LEU A 71 10.20 0.99 14.51
C LEU A 71 10.46 -0.43 13.99
N LEU A 72 10.47 -0.60 12.66
CA LEU A 72 10.78 -1.88 12.03
C LEU A 72 12.19 -2.34 12.37
N ASP A 73 13.18 -1.45 12.30
CA ASP A 73 14.56 -1.73 12.66
C ASP A 73 14.70 -2.14 14.12
N ILE A 74 14.05 -1.42 15.04
CA ILE A 74 14.03 -1.77 16.48
C ILE A 74 13.49 -3.19 16.69
N TYR A 75 12.36 -3.52 16.03
CA TYR A 75 11.78 -4.86 16.16
C TYR A 75 12.63 -5.95 15.52
N GLN A 76 13.25 -5.68 14.37
CA GLN A 76 14.15 -6.63 13.74
C GLN A 76 15.41 -6.87 14.57
N GLN A 77 15.98 -5.84 15.19
CA GLN A 77 17.08 -5.99 16.15
C GLN A 77 16.67 -6.83 17.36
N ALA A 78 15.50 -6.56 17.94
CA ALA A 78 14.98 -7.34 19.08
C ALA A 78 14.76 -8.83 18.74
N LEU A 79 14.47 -9.14 17.47
CA LEU A 79 14.30 -10.50 16.97
C LEU A 79 15.61 -11.12 16.44
N GLY A 80 16.74 -10.41 16.50
CA GLY A 80 18.03 -10.88 15.96
C GLY A 80 18.08 -10.98 14.43
N MET A 81 17.17 -10.31 13.73
CA MET A 81 17.12 -10.24 12.26
C MET A 81 18.02 -9.15 11.69
N LEU A 82 18.39 -8.16 12.51
CA LEU A 82 19.39 -7.13 12.21
C LEU A 82 20.44 -7.10 13.32
N PRO A 83 21.69 -6.75 12.99
CA PRO A 83 22.71 -6.55 14.01
C PRO A 83 22.31 -5.41 14.93
N SER A 84 22.32 -5.68 16.24
CA SER A 84 22.22 -4.63 17.25
C SER A 84 23.59 -3.94 17.36
N PRO A 85 23.65 -2.63 17.66
CA PRO A 85 24.92 -1.96 17.97
C PRO A 85 25.73 -2.66 19.07
N SER A 86 25.08 -3.46 19.94
CA SER A 86 25.77 -4.30 20.94
C SER A 86 26.43 -5.55 20.34
N SER A 87 25.81 -6.20 19.35
CA SER A 87 26.33 -7.44 18.75
C SER A 87 27.41 -7.17 17.70
N ALA A 88 27.35 -6.04 17.00
CA ALA A 88 28.40 -5.62 16.07
C ALA A 88 29.73 -5.31 16.78
N ASN A 89 29.67 -4.93 18.07
CA ASN A 89 30.85 -4.64 18.88
C ASN A 89 31.48 -5.92 19.48
N GLU A 90 30.70 -7.00 19.64
CA GLU A 90 31.18 -8.31 20.10
C GLU A 90 31.85 -9.11 18.98
N GLU A 91 31.36 -9.01 17.74
CA GLU A 91 31.98 -9.66 16.56
C GLU A 91 33.36 -9.05 16.24
N ALA A 92 33.48 -7.72 16.23
CA ALA A 92 34.75 -7.03 15.98
C ALA A 92 35.83 -7.35 17.04
N ALA A 93 35.43 -7.49 18.31
CA ALA A 93 36.35 -7.87 19.38
C ALA A 93 36.84 -9.32 19.28
N SER A 94 36.10 -10.19 18.59
CA SER A 94 36.46 -11.60 18.40
C SER A 94 37.40 -11.83 17.22
N GLU A 95 37.35 -10.98 16.18
CA GLU A 95 38.27 -11.02 15.03
C GLU A 95 39.62 -10.39 15.32
N GLU A 96 39.70 -9.40 16.23
CA GLU A 96 40.98 -8.77 16.62
C GLU A 96 41.81 -9.63 17.59
N ALA A 97 41.21 -10.68 18.16
CA ALA A 97 41.82 -11.59 19.13
C ALA A 97 42.31 -12.93 18.53
N ALA A 98 42.22 -13.10 17.20
CA ALA A 98 42.67 -14.29 16.45
C ALA A 98 43.89 -13.99 15.57
#